data_AF-A0A4P9VWS1-F1
#
_entry.id   AF-A0A4P9VWS1-F1
#
_cell.length_a   1.000
_cell.length_b   1.000
_cell.length_c   1.000
_cell.angle_alpha   90.00
_cell.angle_beta   90.00
_cell.angle_gamma   90.00
#
_symmetry.space_group_name_H-M   'P 1'
#
loop_
_entity.id
_entity.type
_entity.pdbx_description
1 polymer ?
#
loop_
_entity_poly.entity_id
_entity_poly.type
_entity_poly.pdbx_seq_one_letter_code
_entity_poly.pdbx_strand_id
1 'polypeptide(L)' 'LAGNWFIWSQQPSLFQQTWKNIANGIRAAGLNTALVWSPNMGHSTISNPPPVGSEDFKLFDTNHDNVLDENDDPYLPYYA' A
#
# COMPACT_ATOMS: atom_id res chain seq x y z
N LEU A 1 -0.34 7.45 2.24
CA LEU A 1 0.65 6.85 3.17
C LEU A 1 1.32 7.97 3.90
N ALA A 2 0.98 8.14 5.18
CA ALA A 2 1.92 8.81 6.08
C ALA A 2 3.12 7.86 6.23
N GLY A 3 4.28 8.34 6.66
CA GLY A 3 5.31 7.43 7.18
C GLY A 3 4.77 6.57 8.34
N ASN A 4 5.67 6.01 9.15
CA ASN A 4 5.35 5.19 10.33
C ASN A 4 4.47 5.82 11.44
N TRP A 5 3.81 6.95 11.18
CA TRP A 5 2.87 7.67 12.03
C TRP A 5 1.58 6.90 12.31
N PHE A 6 1.16 6.01 11.38
CA PHE A 6 -0.02 5.17 11.58
C PHE A 6 0.29 3.71 11.29
N ILE A 7 -0.20 2.82 12.16
CA ILE A 7 -0.02 1.36 12.07
C ILE A 7 -0.51 0.80 10.72
N TRP A 8 -1.58 1.37 10.18
CA TRP A 8 -2.14 0.96 8.89
C TRP A 8 -1.33 1.41 7.67
N SER A 9 -0.29 2.25 7.85
CA SER A 9 0.52 2.74 6.72
C SER A 9 1.37 1.64 6.10
N GLN A 10 1.67 0.55 6.82
CA GLN A 10 2.48 -0.58 6.32
C GLN A 10 1.64 -1.85 6.06
N GLN A 11 0.38 -1.69 5.67
CA GLN A 11 -0.55 -2.80 5.39
C GLN A 11 -1.10 -2.71 3.94
N PRO A 12 -0.26 -2.95 2.92
CA PRO A 12 -0.63 -2.74 1.52
C PRO A 12 -1.82 -3.60 1.07
N SER A 13 -1.88 -4.87 1.48
CA SER A 13 -3.02 -5.74 1.14
C SER A 13 -4.36 -5.19 1.66
N LEU A 14 -4.40 -4.78 2.94
CA LEU A 14 -5.58 -4.20 3.57
C LEU A 14 -5.97 -2.87 2.92
N PHE A 15 -4.98 -2.04 2.58
CA PHE A 15 -5.20 -0.79 1.87
C PHE A 15 -5.87 -1.04 0.51
N GLN A 16 -5.30 -1.94 -0.30
CA GLN A 16 -5.86 -2.27 -1.61
C GLN A 16 -7.30 -2.80 -1.51
N GLN A 17 -7.54 -3.72 -0.57
CA GLN A 17 -8.88 -4.28 -0.35
C GLN A 17 -9.89 -3.20 0.01
N THR A 18 -9.52 -2.33 0.95
CA THR A 18 -10.38 -1.24 1.43
C THR A 18 -10.63 -0.21 0.32
N TRP A 19 -9.61 0.15 -0.44
CA TRP A 19 -9.72 1.04 -1.59
C TRP A 19 -10.71 0.50 -2.62
N LYS A 20 -10.56 -0.77 -3.00
CA LYS A 20 -11.46 -1.46 -3.94
C LYS A 20 -12.91 -1.45 -3.43
N ASN A 21 -13.14 -1.72 -2.15
CA ASN A 21 -14.47 -1.70 -1.54
C ASN A 21 -15.11 -0.31 -1.59
N ILE A 22 -14.37 0.73 -1.23
CA ILE A 22 -14.84 2.12 -1.27
C ILE A 22 -15.14 2.55 -2.70
N ALA A 23 -14.23 2.27 -3.64
CA ALA A 23 -14.40 2.60 -5.05
C ALA A 23 -15.65 1.94 -5.65
N ASN A 24 -15.87 0.67 -5.34
CA ASN A 24 -17.06 -0.06 -5.78
C ASN A 24 -18.35 0.53 -5.18
N GLY A 25 -18.35 0.87 -3.88
CA GLY A 25 -19.50 1.49 -3.23
C GLY A 25 -19.87 2.84 -3.83
N ILE A 26 -18.87 3.71 -4.07
CA ILE A 26 -19.08 5.02 -4.70
C ILE A 26 -19.60 4.88 -6.12
N ARG A 27 -19.02 3.96 -6.91
CA ARG A 27 -19.48 3.70 -8.28
C ARG A 27 -20.92 3.18 -8.30
N ALA A 28 -21.28 2.27 -7.39
CA ALA A 28 -22.63 1.74 -7.27
C ALA A 28 -23.66 2.81 -6.87
N ALA A 29 -23.25 3.83 -6.12
CA ALA A 29 -24.10 4.97 -5.75
C ALA A 29 -24.34 5.96 -6.91
N GLY A 30 -23.68 5.78 -8.07
CA GLY A 30 -23.89 6.64 -9.25
C GLY A 30 -23.33 8.06 -9.11
N LEU A 31 -22.40 8.27 -8.16
CA LEU A 31 -21.78 9.58 -7.95
C LEU A 31 -20.76 9.86 -9.07
N ASN A 32 -20.81 11.06 -9.66
CA ASN A 32 -19.80 11.53 -10.60
C ASN A 32 -18.60 12.11 -9.84
N THR A 33 -17.81 11.25 -9.24
CA THR A 33 -16.66 11.62 -8.39
C THR A 33 -15.39 10.88 -8.82
N ALA A 34 -14.24 11.49 -8.52
CA ALA A 34 -12.94 10.86 -8.66
C ALA A 34 -12.39 10.50 -7.27
N LEU A 35 -11.78 9.32 -7.16
CA LEU A 35 -10.98 8.94 -6.01
C LEU A 35 -9.51 9.20 -6.33
N VAL A 36 -8.87 10.01 -5.51
CA VAL A 36 -7.46 10.39 -5.68
C VAL A 36 -6.66 9.80 -4.53
N TRP A 37 -5.65 8.99 -4.88
CA TRP A 37 -4.66 8.50 -3.93
C TRP A 37 -3.46 9.47 -3.93
N SER A 38 -3.11 10.00 -2.77
CA SER A 38 -2.04 10.99 -2.61
C SER A 38 -1.07 10.54 -1.51
N PRO A 39 -0.06 9.72 -1.83
CA PRO A 39 0.95 9.31 -0.86
C PRO A 39 1.89 10.48 -0.50
N ASN A 40 2.57 10.41 0.65
CA ASN A 40 3.68 11.31 0.92
C ASN A 40 4.89 10.92 0.06
N MET A 41 5.75 11.90 -0.24
CA MET A 41 6.95 11.67 -1.03
C MET A 41 8.00 10.85 -0.25
N GLY A 42 8.72 10.00 -0.97
CA GLY A 42 9.91 9.30 -0.49
C GLY A 42 9.67 7.86 0.00
N HIS A 43 10.78 7.19 0.25
CA HIS A 43 10.85 5.90 0.92
C HIS A 43 10.69 6.12 2.43
N SER A 44 9.65 5.53 3.03
CA SER A 44 9.50 5.51 4.48
C SER A 44 9.99 4.18 5.02
N THR A 45 10.93 4.22 5.97
CA THR A 45 11.48 3.02 6.61
C THR A 45 10.36 2.13 7.13
N ILE A 46 10.37 0.86 6.71
CA ILE A 46 9.44 -0.16 7.22
C ILE A 46 9.84 -0.47 8.67
N SER A 47 9.22 0.26 9.60
CA SER A 47 9.52 0.17 11.04
C SER A 47 9.06 -1.15 11.67
N ASN A 48 8.07 -1.82 11.08
CA ASN A 48 7.60 -3.11 11.52
C ASN A 48 7.33 -4.00 10.29
N PRO A 49 8.38 -4.59 9.70
CA PRO A 49 8.24 -5.33 8.46
C PRO A 49 7.33 -6.54 8.65
N PRO A 50 6.48 -6.84 7.67
CA PRO A 50 5.65 -8.04 7.71
C PRO A 50 6.55 -9.29 7.73
N PRO A 51 6.07 -10.42 8.28
CA PRO A 51 6.84 -11.66 8.30
C PRO A 51 7.27 -12.08 6.89
N VAL A 52 8.51 -12.55 6.75
CA VAL A 52 9.04 -13.08 5.49
C VAL A 52 8.10 -14.12 4.90
N GLY A 53 7.77 -13.98 3.61
CA GLY A 53 6.86 -14.88 2.89
C GLY A 53 5.36 -14.64 3.12
N SER A 54 4.98 -13.71 3.99
CA SER A 54 3.58 -13.24 4.08
C SER A 54 3.16 -12.49 2.81
N GLU A 55 1.85 -12.31 2.61
CA GLU A 55 1.32 -11.58 1.45
C GLU A 55 1.80 -10.11 1.42
N ASP A 56 1.80 -9.42 2.57
CA ASP A 56 2.32 -8.06 2.63
C ASP A 56 3.83 -8.02 2.37
N PHE A 57 4.60 -9.02 2.79
CA PHE A 57 6.03 -9.10 2.48
C PHE A 57 6.26 -9.19 0.96
N LYS A 58 5.53 -10.06 0.27
CA LYS A 58 5.62 -10.18 -1.20
C LYS A 58 5.21 -8.91 -1.93
N LEU A 59 4.29 -8.13 -1.35
CA LEU A 59 3.91 -6.84 -1.91
C LEU A 59 5.00 -5.79 -1.74
N PHE A 60 5.70 -5.79 -0.59
CA PHE A 60 6.81 -4.87 -0.33
C PHE A 60 8.10 -5.24 -1.07
N ASP A 61 8.38 -6.52 -1.26
CA ASP A 61 9.52 -7.05 -2.02
C ASP A 61 9.24 -6.97 -3.53
N THR A 62 9.22 -5.74 -4.03
CA THR A 62 8.85 -5.40 -5.41
C THR A 62 9.89 -5.83 -6.44
N ASN A 63 11.15 -5.95 -6.00
CA ASN A 63 12.25 -6.43 -6.85
C ASN A 63 12.45 -7.96 -6.75
N HIS A 64 11.78 -8.62 -5.80
CA HIS A 64 11.75 -10.06 -5.55
C HIS A 64 13.10 -10.68 -5.11
N ASP A 65 13.90 -9.94 -4.34
CA ASP A 65 15.18 -10.41 -3.82
C ASP A 65 15.13 -10.93 -2.36
N ASN A 66 13.95 -10.90 -1.74
CA ASN A 66 13.68 -11.22 -0.33
C ASN A 66 14.36 -10.29 0.68
N VAL A 67 14.76 -9.08 0.27
CA VAL A 67 15.35 -8.04 1.10
C VAL A 67 14.51 -6.78 0.95
N LEU A 68 13.89 -6.33 2.04
CA LEU A 68 13.14 -5.07 2.02
C LEU A 68 14.10 -3.90 2.22
N ASP A 69 14.42 -3.18 1.15
CA ASP A 69 15.38 -2.08 1.16
C ASP A 69 15.01 -0.91 0.22
N GLU A 70 15.94 0.03 0.00
CA GLU A 70 15.72 1.17 -0.89
C GLU A 70 15.57 0.83 -2.38
N ASN A 71 15.89 -0.41 -2.78
CA ASN A 71 15.70 -0.90 -4.15
C ASN A 71 14.26 -1.32 -4.40
N ASP A 72 13.42 -1.38 -3.36
CA ASP A 72 11.98 -1.58 -3.50
C ASP A 72 11.24 -0.29 -3.85
N ASP A 73 10.27 -0.40 -4.76
CA ASP A 73 9.37 0.70 -5.08
C ASP A 73 8.46 0.99 -3.86
N PRO A 74 8.53 2.19 -3.27
CA PRO A 74 7.79 2.50 -2.04
C PRO A 74 6.27 2.64 -2.27
N TYR A 75 5.80 2.61 -3.52
CA TYR A 75 4.43 2.91 -3.91
C TYR A 75 3.73 1.74 -4.59
N LEU A 76 4.44 0.92 -5.36
CA LEU A 76 3.92 -0.26 -6.07
C LEU A 76 3.08 -1.19 -5.19
N PRO A 77 3.42 -1.45 -3.90
CA PRO A 77 2.62 -2.31 -3.03
C PRO A 77 1.15 -1.88 -2.89
N TYR A 78 0.81 -0.62 -3.18
CA TYR A 78 -0.51 -0.04 -2.90
C TYR A 78 -1.43 0.12 -4.10
N TYR A 79 -0.89 0.08 -5.33
CA TYR A 79 -1.67 0.32 -6.55
C TYR A 79 -1.50 -0.74 -7.65
N ALA A 80 -0.61 -1.71 -7.46
CA ALA A 80 -0.43 -2.83 -8.39
C ALA A 80 -1.71 -3.68 -8.57
#